data_AF-A0A4Y2QJS9-F1
#
_entry.id   AF-A0A4Y2QJS9-F1
#
_cell.length_a   1.000
_cell.length_b   1.000
_cell.length_c   1.000
_cell.angle_alpha   90.00
_cell.angle_beta   90.00
_cell.angle_gamma   90.00
#
_symmetry.space_group_name_H-M   'P 1'
#
loop_
_entity.id
_entity.type
_entity.pdbx_description
1 polymer ?
#
loop_
_entity_poly.entity_id
_entity_poly.type
_entity_poly.pdbx_seq_one_letter_code
_entity_poly.pdbx_strand_id
1 'polypeptide(L)'
;MIEATIKTGHTAGEDVFIPRIPIIPSDFTFQFQHIQFPIRLYFAMRINKAQGQYLKIVDLDLLKPCFSHGQLYVIVEELENPTICAS
;
A
#
# COMPACT_ATOMS: atom_id res chain seq x y z
N MET A 1 -1.37 21.48 -3.46
CA MET A 1 -0.34 21.30 -2.42
C MET A 1 -1.02 20.60 -1.27
N ILE A 2 -0.38 19.59 -0.67
CA ILE A 2 -0.95 18.84 0.47
C ILE A 2 -0.04 19.08 1.65
N GLU A 3 -0.62 19.59 2.72
CA GLU A 3 0.04 19.79 4.00
C GLU A 3 -0.38 18.66 4.94
N ALA A 4 0.58 18.14 5.70
CA ALA A 4 0.35 17.06 6.64
C ALA A 4 1.20 17.29 7.89
N THR A 5 0.62 17.03 9.06
CA THR A 5 1.35 17.07 10.33
C THR A 5 1.91 15.70 10.64
N ILE A 6 3.19 15.62 11.00
CA ILE A 6 3.85 14.38 11.39
C ILE A 6 3.27 13.92 12.74
N LYS A 7 2.71 12.70 12.80
CA LYS A 7 2.10 12.16 14.03
C LYS A 7 3.08 11.42 14.94
N THR A 8 4.18 10.92 14.42
CA THR A 8 5.10 10.01 15.14
C THR A 8 6.55 10.24 14.77
N GLY A 9 7.49 9.97 15.69
CA GLY A 9 8.93 10.11 15.47
C GLY A 9 9.53 11.37 16.10
N HIS A 10 10.81 11.65 15.80
CA HIS A 10 11.55 12.77 16.41
C HIS A 10 10.99 14.14 16.02
N THR A 11 10.45 14.27 14.80
CA THR A 11 9.87 15.51 14.25
C THR A 11 8.34 15.55 14.36
N ALA A 12 7.76 14.82 15.31
CA ALA A 12 6.31 14.82 15.51
C ALA A 12 5.79 16.22 15.87
N GLY A 13 4.66 16.62 15.28
CA GLY A 13 4.03 17.93 15.45
C GLY A 13 4.45 18.97 14.41
N GLU A 14 5.46 18.69 13.58
CA GLU A 14 5.84 19.56 12.48
C GLU A 14 4.90 19.38 11.27
N ASP A 15 4.58 20.50 10.62
CA ASP A 15 3.83 20.53 9.37
C ASP A 15 4.79 20.38 8.18
N VAL A 16 4.48 19.43 7.30
CA VAL A 16 5.26 19.14 6.10
C VAL A 16 4.40 19.16 4.85
N PHE A 17 5.02 19.55 3.74
CA PHE A 17 4.38 19.48 2.44
C PHE A 17 4.72 18.19 1.73
N ILE A 18 3.70 17.45 1.31
CA ILE A 18 3.88 16.24 0.52
C ILE A 18 4.12 16.65 -0.94
N PRO A 19 5.31 16.38 -1.52
CA PRO A 19 5.61 16.75 -2.90
C PRO A 19 4.88 15.85 -3.89
N ARG A 20 4.67 16.36 -5.11
CA ARG A 20 4.26 15.52 -6.24
C ARG A 20 5.49 14.83 -6.82
N ILE A 21 5.39 13.52 -7.04
CA ILE A 21 6.46 12.69 -7.59
C ILE A 21 6.15 12.40 -9.06
N PRO A 22 7.10 12.65 -9.98
CA PRO A 22 6.99 12.23 -11.36
C PRO A 22 7.29 10.72 -11.48
N ILE A 23 6.44 10.01 -12.20
CA ILE A 23 6.62 8.61 -12.56
C ILE A 23 6.74 8.53 -14.06
N ILE A 24 7.89 8.06 -14.52
CA ILE A 24 8.21 7.86 -15.93
C ILE A 24 8.29 6.35 -16.13
N PRO A 25 7.34 5.73 -16.84
CA PRO A 25 7.42 4.32 -17.15
C PRO A 25 8.52 4.08 -18.21
N SER A 26 9.36 3.07 -17.97
CA SER A 26 10.51 2.71 -18.82
C SER A 26 10.13 1.96 -20.10
N ASP A 27 8.89 1.45 -20.16
CA ASP A 27 8.53 0.38 -21.10
C ASP A 27 7.82 0.89 -22.37
N PHE A 28 7.79 2.21 -22.58
CA PHE A 28 7.12 2.84 -23.72
C PHE A 28 8.13 3.54 -24.64
N THR A 29 7.88 3.44 -25.96
CA THR A 29 8.68 4.09 -27.00
C THR A 29 8.53 5.62 -27.03
N PHE A 30 7.57 6.17 -26.27
CA PHE A 30 7.39 7.60 -26.05
C PHE A 30 7.51 7.91 -24.55
N GLN A 31 8.10 9.05 -24.21
CA GLN A 31 8.24 9.47 -22.82
C GLN A 31 6.88 9.95 -22.29
N PHE A 32 6.28 9.17 -21.40
CA PHE A 32 5.10 9.56 -20.64
C PHE A 32 5.51 9.91 -19.20
N GLN A 33 4.94 10.95 -18.61
CA GLN A 33 5.20 11.32 -17.22
C GLN A 33 3.88 11.49 -16.47
N HIS A 34 3.67 10.68 -15.44
CA HIS A 34 2.57 10.87 -14.48
C HIS A 34 3.10 11.67 -13.30
N ILE A 35 2.50 12.81 -12.98
CA ILE A 35 2.82 13.54 -11.75
C ILE A 35 1.74 13.23 -10.72
N GLN A 36 2.10 12.53 -9.64
CA GLN A 36 1.15 12.10 -8.61
C GLN A 36 1.67 12.38 -7.20
N PHE A 37 0.75 12.63 -6.26
CA PHE A 37 1.13 12.63 -4.85
C PHE A 37 1.35 11.18 -4.37
N PRO A 38 2.35 10.90 -3.52
CA PRO A 38 2.62 9.58 -2.97
C PRO A 38 1.65 9.22 -1.84
N ILE A 39 0.36 9.42 -2.05
CA ILE A 39 -0.70 9.09 -1.09
C ILE A 39 -1.72 8.18 -1.75
N ARG A 40 -2.22 7.20 -1.00
CA ARG A 40 -3.32 6.34 -1.43
C ARG A 40 -4.25 6.11 -0.25
N LEU A 41 -5.54 6.38 -0.43
CA LEU A 41 -6.57 6.14 0.56
C LEU A 41 -7.25 4.80 0.24
N TYR A 42 -7.14 3.82 1.13
CA TYR A 42 -7.83 2.54 0.99
C TYR A 42 -8.36 2.04 2.33
N PHE A 43 -9.62 1.63 2.36
CA PHE A 43 -10.20 0.84 3.44
C PHE A 43 -10.03 -0.67 3.20
N ALA A 44 -9.94 -1.07 1.93
CA ALA A 44 -9.66 -2.42 1.50
C ALA A 44 -8.70 -2.38 0.31
N MET A 45 -7.75 -3.30 0.25
CA MET A 45 -6.79 -3.43 -0.85
C MET A 45 -6.82 -4.84 -1.40
N ARG A 46 -6.59 -4.97 -2.72
CA ARG A 46 -6.32 -6.29 -3.29
C ARG A 46 -4.98 -6.80 -2.79
N ILE A 47 -4.87 -8.11 -2.66
CA ILE A 47 -3.68 -8.81 -2.17
C ILE A 47 -2.40 -8.43 -2.94
N ASN A 48 -2.44 -8.42 -4.28
CA ASN A 48 -1.29 -8.02 -5.10
C ASN A 48 -0.86 -6.56 -4.90
N LYS A 49 -1.71 -5.71 -4.29
CA LYS A 49 -1.35 -4.33 -3.94
C LYS A 49 -0.75 -4.23 -2.54
N ALA A 50 -1.06 -5.17 -1.66
CA ALA A 50 -0.52 -5.28 -0.31
C ALA A 50 0.80 -6.05 -0.25
N GLN A 51 1.09 -6.90 -1.24
CA GLN A 51 2.33 -7.69 -1.29
C GLN A 51 3.58 -6.80 -1.13
N GLY A 52 4.47 -7.20 -0.21
CA GLY A 52 5.68 -6.46 0.15
C GLY A 52 5.44 -5.26 1.09
N GLN A 53 4.23 -5.12 1.65
CA GLN A 53 3.92 -4.12 2.67
C GLN A 53 3.68 -4.80 4.01
N TYR A 54 4.27 -4.23 5.06
CA TYR A 54 3.97 -4.66 6.43
C TYR A 54 2.68 -4.00 6.91
N LEU A 55 1.69 -4.80 7.31
CA LEU A 55 0.40 -4.31 7.80
C LEU A 55 0.09 -4.89 9.18
N LYS A 56 -0.19 -4.00 10.14
CA LYS A 56 -0.35 -4.36 11.55
C LYS A 56 -1.71 -5.00 11.88
N ILE A 57 -2.79 -4.44 11.33
CA ILE A 57 -4.16 -4.90 11.54
C ILE A 57 -4.83 -4.96 10.18
N VAL A 58 -5.20 -6.16 9.74
CA VAL A 58 -5.87 -6.41 8.47
C VAL A 58 -6.84 -7.56 8.64
N ASP A 59 -8.04 -7.38 8.11
CA ASP A 59 -8.98 -8.47 7.87
C ASP A 59 -8.79 -9.00 6.46
N LEU A 60 -8.65 -10.32 6.33
CA LEU A 60 -8.50 -11.00 5.06
C LEU A 60 -9.83 -11.62 4.64
N ASP A 61 -10.45 -11.05 3.61
CA ASP A 61 -11.68 -11.56 3.00
C ASP A 61 -11.36 -12.38 1.73
N LEU A 62 -11.73 -13.66 1.76
CA LEU A 62 -11.46 -14.65 0.70
C LEU A 62 -12.75 -15.10 0.01
N LEU A 63 -13.44 -14.17 -0.66
CA LEU A 63 -14.69 -14.47 -1.38
C LEU A 63 -14.56 -15.57 -2.46
N LYS A 64 -13.34 -15.88 -2.94
CA LYS A 64 -13.04 -16.96 -3.91
C LYS A 64 -11.63 -17.52 -3.67
N PRO A 65 -11.36 -18.82 -3.93
CA PRO A 65 -10.00 -19.38 -3.89
C PRO A 65 -9.20 -18.83 -5.09
N CYS A 66 -8.62 -17.64 -4.92
CA CYS A 66 -7.95 -16.89 -6.00
C CYS A 66 -6.42 -17.03 -5.99
N PHE A 67 -5.90 -17.98 -5.22
CA PHE A 67 -4.46 -18.03 -4.95
C PHE A 67 -3.73 -18.94 -5.91
N SER A 68 -2.67 -18.41 -6.53
CA SER A 68 -1.58 -19.26 -7.00
C SER A 68 -0.85 -19.89 -5.80
N HIS A 69 -0.23 -21.04 -6.02
CA HIS A 69 0.53 -21.74 -4.98
C HIS A 69 1.60 -20.79 -4.38
N GLY A 70 1.49 -20.46 -3.09
CA GLY A 70 2.45 -19.61 -2.36
C GLY A 70 1.98 -18.21 -1.97
N GLN A 71 0.88 -17.68 -2.52
CA GLN A 71 0.41 -16.34 -2.15
C GLN A 71 -0.08 -16.24 -0.70
N LEU A 72 -0.74 -17.28 -0.20
CA LEU A 72 -1.21 -17.30 1.20
C LEU A 72 -0.04 -17.23 2.20
N TYR A 73 1.05 -17.94 1.89
CA TYR A 73 2.25 -17.98 2.75
C TYR A 73 2.89 -16.60 2.87
N VAL A 74 3.12 -15.94 1.73
CA VAL A 74 3.71 -14.59 1.67
C VAL A 74 2.85 -13.58 2.45
N ILE A 75 1.52 -13.67 2.34
CA ILE A 75 0.60 -12.76 3.04
C ILE A 75 0.68 -12.95 4.55
N VAL A 76 0.67 -14.20 5.03
CA VAL A 76 0.70 -14.46 6.48
C VAL A 76 2.01 -13.99 7.12
N GLU A 77 3.13 -14.07 6.41
CA GLU A 77 4.42 -13.54 6.91
C GLU A 77 4.44 -12.00 6.97
N GLU A 78 3.74 -11.32 6.07
CA GLU A 78 3.70 -9.85 5.97
C GLU A 78 2.69 -9.20 6.94
N LEU A 79 1.86 -10.00 7.61
CA LEU A 79 0.81 -9.55 8.53
C LEU A 79 1.16 -9.85 9.99
N GLU A 80 1.06 -8.84 10.86
CA GLU A 80 1.36 -9.01 12.29
C GLU A 80 0.23 -9.77 13.02
N ASN A 81 -1.04 -9.42 12.74
CA ASN A 81 -2.22 -10.01 13.37
C ASN A 81 -3.38 -10.15 12.38
N PRO A 82 -3.34 -11.14 11.47
CA PRO A 82 -4.41 -11.35 10.49
C PRO A 82 -5.66 -11.96 11.12
N THR A 83 -6.83 -11.33 10.95
CA THR A 83 -8.12 -12.01 11.14
C THR A 83 -8.51 -12.65 9.81
N ILE A 84 -8.60 -13.97 9.79
CA ILE A 84 -9.01 -14.70 8.58
C ILE A 84 -10.52 -14.94 8.65
N CYS A 85 -11.27 -14.21 7.83
CA CYS A 85 -12.69 -14.43 7.65
C CYS A 85 -12.87 -15.38 6.46
N ALA A 86 -13.00 -16.68 6.72
CA ALA A 86 -13.47 -17.64 5.74
C ALA A 86 -15.00 -17.72 5.84
N SER A 87 -15.70 -17.15 4.87
CA SER A 87 -17.16 -17.28 4.72
C SER A 87 -17.55 -18.65 4.19
#